data_AF-A0A950R2X4-F1
#
_entry.id   AF-A0A950R2X4-F1
#
_cell.length_a   1.000
_cell.length_b   1.000
_cell.length_c   1.000
_cell.angle_alpha   90.00
_cell.angle_beta   90.00
_cell.angle_gamma   90.00
#
_symmetry.space_group_name_H-M   'P 1'
#
loop_
_entity.id
_entity.type
_entity.pdbx_description
1 polymer ?
#
loop_
_entity_poly.entity_id
_entity_poly.type
_entity_poly.pdbx_seq_one_letter_code
_entity_poly.pdbx_strand_id
1 'polypeptide(L)'
;MIQARMVIVRLFLLFFISALVLCGETLKLYLKDGNYHVVREYQVEGDRVRFYSVERSQWEEMPTELVDLAKTKKEHDEKQQESLKEAREQDQEEQAERALRGEIESIPMDTGAYYNVNGQVKQLEAASYQVITNKKRQTLKLLSPVPLIPGRASVVIQGEHAKFVVHDERPTFYFRPEKQERFGIVRVTPKKNARVVENVSIVPVSNESFEDRKQVEVFQQQIDGNLYKVWPEKPLEPGEYALMEFSDTGDAKDIELLVWDFAYEPGKR
;
A
#
# COMPACT_ATOMS: atom_id res chain seq x y z
N MET A 1 -16.70 27.97 48.35
CA MET A 1 -16.21 27.48 47.02
C MET A 1 -14.70 27.35 46.92
N ILE A 2 -13.88 28.24 47.51
CA ILE A 2 -12.41 28.24 47.34
C ILE A 2 -11.73 27.04 48.06
N GLN A 3 -12.21 26.67 49.24
CA GLN A 3 -11.71 25.52 50.02
C GLN A 3 -11.89 24.18 49.30
N ALA A 4 -13.06 23.96 48.67
CA ALA A 4 -13.34 22.73 47.92
C ALA A 4 -12.45 22.58 46.67
N ARG A 5 -12.12 23.68 45.98
CA ARG A 5 -11.19 23.67 44.84
C ARG A 5 -9.77 23.30 45.25
N MET A 6 -9.27 23.79 46.39
CA MET A 6 -7.94 23.43 46.88
C MET A 6 -7.83 21.94 47.28
N VAL A 7 -8.90 21.36 47.85
CA VAL A 7 -8.94 19.93 48.20
C VAL A 7 -8.93 19.06 46.94
N ILE A 8 -9.69 19.45 45.90
CA ILE A 8 -9.73 18.73 44.63
C ILE A 8 -8.37 18.81 43.91
N VAL A 9 -7.73 19.98 43.89
CA VAL A 9 -6.39 20.13 43.29
C VAL A 9 -5.33 19.30 44.03
N ARG A 10 -5.39 19.25 45.37
CA ARG A 10 -4.49 18.39 46.16
C ARG A 10 -4.72 16.91 45.94
N LEU A 11 -5.98 16.47 45.81
CA LEU A 11 -6.32 15.08 45.49
C LEU A 11 -5.83 14.67 44.09
N PHE A 12 -5.97 15.56 43.10
CA PHE A 12 -5.43 15.32 41.76
C PHE A 12 -3.91 15.27 41.73
N LEU A 13 -3.22 16.15 42.47
CA LEU A 13 -1.76 16.12 42.59
C LEU A 13 -1.24 14.86 43.29
N LEU A 14 -1.93 14.41 44.36
CA LEU A 14 -1.60 13.16 45.03
C LEU A 14 -1.83 11.93 44.14
N PHE A 15 -2.89 11.96 43.31
CA PHE A 15 -3.15 10.89 42.34
C PHE A 15 -2.10 10.85 41.21
N PHE A 16 -1.66 12.01 40.73
CA PHE A 16 -0.60 12.12 39.70
C PHE A 16 0.77 11.66 40.23
N ILE A 17 1.11 12.02 41.47
CA ILE A 17 2.35 11.56 42.13
C ILE A 17 2.29 10.05 42.41
N SER A 18 1.12 9.53 42.82
CA SER A 18 0.90 8.09 42.99
C SER A 18 1.05 7.30 41.70
N ALA A 19 0.56 7.83 40.57
CA ALA A 19 0.68 7.17 39.26
C ALA A 19 2.14 7.07 38.78
N LEU A 20 2.98 8.08 39.08
CA LEU A 20 4.41 8.06 38.75
C LEU A 20 5.22 7.03 39.57
N VAL A 21 4.78 6.68 40.77
CA VAL A 21 5.46 5.66 41.61
C VAL A 21 5.22 4.24 41.10
N LEU A 22 4.11 3.99 40.40
CA LEU A 22 3.69 2.66 39.95
C LEU A 22 4.32 2.19 38.62
N CYS A 23 5.05 3.04 37.90
CA CYS A 23 5.78 2.70 36.67
C CYS A 23 7.30 2.64 36.87
N GLY A 24 7.77 1.95 37.92
CA GLY A 24 9.19 1.62 38.01
C GLY A 24 9.50 0.38 37.16
N GLU A 25 10.42 0.48 36.20
CA GLU A 25 11.00 -0.71 35.57
C GLU A 25 11.57 -1.64 36.65
N THR A 26 11.32 -2.94 36.51
CA THR A 26 11.85 -3.96 37.42
C THR A 26 13.07 -4.61 36.79
N LEU A 27 14.14 -4.74 37.57
CA LEU A 27 15.40 -5.31 37.14
C LEU A 27 15.69 -6.61 37.89
N LYS A 28 16.36 -7.55 37.23
CA LYS A 28 16.80 -8.80 37.86
C LYS A 28 18.21 -8.61 38.41
N LEU A 29 18.35 -8.65 39.73
CA LEU A 29 19.63 -8.70 40.42
C LEU A 29 20.07 -10.16 40.53
N TYR A 30 21.06 -10.56 39.73
CA TYR A 30 21.55 -11.94 39.72
C TYR A 30 22.52 -12.21 40.85
N LEU A 31 22.43 -13.41 41.42
CA LEU A 31 23.34 -13.94 42.42
C LEU A 31 24.30 -14.95 41.79
N LYS A 32 25.47 -15.15 42.42
CA LYS A 32 26.50 -16.08 41.91
C LYS A 32 26.11 -17.55 41.99
N ASP A 33 25.11 -17.89 42.81
CA ASP A 33 24.54 -19.24 42.92
C ASP A 33 23.55 -19.56 41.77
N GLY A 34 23.28 -18.59 40.89
CA GLY A 34 22.36 -18.73 39.77
C GLY A 34 20.93 -18.27 40.04
N ASN A 35 20.59 -17.91 41.28
CA ASN A 35 19.30 -17.33 41.63
C ASN A 35 19.25 -15.82 41.28
N TYR A 36 18.07 -15.20 41.34
CA TYR A 36 17.91 -13.76 41.13
C TYR A 36 16.85 -13.16 42.04
N HIS A 37 16.99 -11.88 42.35
CA HIS A 37 15.97 -11.06 43.00
C HIS A 37 15.40 -10.05 42.00
N VAL A 38 14.08 -9.85 42.03
CA VAL A 38 13.44 -8.78 41.26
C VAL A 38 13.44 -7.51 42.09
N VAL A 39 14.17 -6.50 41.64
CA VAL A 39 14.41 -5.27 42.38
C VAL A 39 14.02 -4.06 41.52
N ARG A 40 13.70 -2.93 42.16
CA ARG A 40 13.36 -1.69 41.46
C ARG A 40 14.60 -0.87 41.13
N GLU A 41 15.55 -0.85 42.05
CA GLU A 41 16.83 -0.16 41.92
C GLU A 41 17.85 -0.80 42.87
N TYR A 42 19.13 -0.63 42.57
CA TYR A 42 20.23 -1.06 43.44
C TYR A 42 21.35 -0.03 43.46
N GLN A 43 22.08 0.04 44.57
CA GLN A 43 23.21 0.91 44.81
C GLN A 43 24.35 0.08 45.40
N VAL A 44 25.58 0.32 44.93
CA VAL A 44 26.78 -0.34 45.44
C VAL A 44 27.44 0.58 46.45
N GLU A 45 27.39 0.21 47.73
CA GLU A 45 27.95 0.95 48.86
C GLU A 45 29.14 0.18 49.45
N GLY A 46 30.33 0.41 48.88
CA GLY A 46 31.56 -0.27 49.32
C GLY A 46 31.50 -1.78 49.09
N ASP A 47 31.39 -2.56 50.16
CA ASP A 47 31.33 -4.03 50.13
C ASP A 47 29.88 -4.58 50.17
N ARG A 48 28.87 -3.71 50.14
CA ARG A 48 27.46 -4.09 50.15
C ARG A 48 26.72 -3.55 48.93
N VAL A 49 25.80 -4.35 48.40
CA VAL A 49 24.81 -3.95 47.42
C VAL A 49 23.48 -3.76 48.15
N ARG A 50 23.01 -2.53 48.18
CA ARG A 50 21.71 -2.15 48.74
C ARG A 50 20.69 -2.10 47.61
N PHE A 51 19.58 -2.81 47.71
CA PHE A 51 18.57 -2.88 46.64
C PHE A 51 17.14 -2.82 47.19
N TYR A 52 16.21 -2.32 46.38
CA TYR A 52 14.80 -2.26 46.74
C TYR A 52 14.06 -3.47 46.17
N SER A 53 13.72 -4.44 47.02
CA SER A 53 13.00 -5.65 46.64
C SER A 53 11.55 -5.33 46.27
N VAL A 54 11.12 -5.72 45.07
CA VAL A 54 9.73 -5.50 44.62
C VAL A 54 8.78 -6.43 45.37
N GLU A 55 9.21 -7.65 45.68
CA GLU A 55 8.41 -8.66 46.37
C GLU A 55 8.09 -8.25 47.81
N ARG A 56 9.09 -7.69 48.51
CA ARG A 56 8.95 -7.29 49.92
C ARG A 56 8.68 -5.80 50.09
N SER A 57 8.71 -5.03 49.00
CA SER A 57 8.50 -3.58 48.99
C SER A 57 9.34 -2.85 50.05
N GLN A 58 10.60 -3.26 50.20
CA GLN A 58 11.52 -2.72 51.19
C GLN A 58 12.98 -2.76 50.68
N TRP A 59 13.83 -1.95 51.30
CA TRP A 59 15.28 -1.99 51.06
C TRP A 59 15.92 -3.17 51.77
N GLU A 60 16.78 -3.89 51.05
CA GLU A 60 17.56 -5.02 51.54
C GLU A 60 19.05 -4.80 51.18
N GLU A 61 19.93 -5.50 51.89
CA GLU A 61 21.38 -5.42 51.68
C GLU A 61 21.99 -6.80 51.53
N MET A 62 22.93 -6.94 50.59
CA MET A 62 23.72 -8.16 50.40
C MET A 62 25.20 -7.84 50.19
N PRO A 63 26.13 -8.72 50.62
CA PRO A 63 27.54 -8.59 50.28
C PRO A 63 27.77 -8.59 48.76
N THR A 64 28.67 -7.74 48.28
CA THR A 64 29.02 -7.66 46.85
C THR A 64 29.55 -9.00 46.31
N GLU A 65 30.21 -9.79 47.16
CA GLU A 65 30.73 -11.11 46.80
C GLU A 65 29.66 -12.12 46.38
N LEU A 66 28.41 -11.97 46.83
CA LEU A 66 27.31 -12.89 46.50
C LEU A 66 26.53 -12.47 45.25
N VAL A 67 26.68 -11.23 44.79
CA VAL A 67 25.93 -10.65 43.67
C VAL A 67 26.76 -10.70 42.39
N ASP A 68 26.16 -11.18 41.30
CA ASP A 68 26.74 -11.11 39.96
C ASP A 68 26.33 -9.78 39.29
N LEU A 69 27.09 -8.73 39.61
CA LEU A 69 26.89 -7.39 39.03
C LEU A 69 27.20 -7.34 37.53
N ALA A 70 28.11 -8.19 37.04
CA ALA A 70 28.48 -8.21 35.63
C ALA A 70 27.32 -8.75 34.77
N LYS A 71 26.74 -9.89 35.19
CA LYS A 71 25.55 -10.45 34.54
C LYS A 71 24.34 -9.53 34.65
N THR A 72 24.12 -8.95 35.84
CA THR A 72 23.02 -8.01 36.07
C THR A 72 23.08 -6.81 35.13
N LYS A 73 24.24 -6.15 35.02
CA LYS A 73 24.41 -5.02 34.11
C LYS A 73 24.23 -5.43 32.65
N LYS A 74 24.85 -6.54 32.25
CA LYS A 74 24.76 -7.04 30.89
C LYS A 74 23.32 -7.30 30.45
N GLU A 75 22.54 -8.05 31.25
CA GLU A 75 21.14 -8.34 30.89
C GLU A 75 20.25 -7.09 30.91
N HIS A 76 20.52 -6.14 31.82
CA HIS A 76 19.79 -4.89 31.84
C HIS A 76 20.09 -4.04 30.60
N ASP A 77 21.37 -3.91 30.23
CA ASP A 77 21.81 -3.17 29.05
C ASP A 77 21.28 -3.82 27.77
N GLU A 78 21.30 -5.16 27.67
CA GLU A 78 20.74 -5.91 26.54
C GLU A 78 19.23 -5.68 26.41
N LYS A 79 18.46 -5.80 27.51
CA LYS A 79 17.03 -5.50 27.50
C LYS A 79 16.72 -4.06 27.11
N GLN A 80 17.51 -3.11 27.58
CA GLN A 80 17.31 -1.70 27.26
C GLN A 80 17.65 -1.40 25.80
N GLN A 81 18.66 -2.08 25.24
CA GLN A 81 18.96 -2.00 23.81
C GLN A 81 17.85 -2.63 22.97
N GLU A 82 17.30 -3.76 23.40
CA GLU A 82 16.18 -4.44 22.74
C GLU A 82 14.92 -3.55 22.75
N SER A 83 14.55 -2.98 23.89
CA SER A 83 13.38 -2.08 23.98
C SER A 83 13.55 -0.80 23.16
N LEU A 84 14.76 -0.22 23.13
CA LEU A 84 15.08 0.92 22.25
C LEU A 84 15.01 0.54 20.77
N LYS A 85 15.39 -0.69 20.43
CA LYS A 85 15.29 -1.20 19.06
C LYS A 85 13.83 -1.41 18.67
N GLU A 86 13.05 -2.06 19.52
CA GLU A 86 11.61 -2.25 19.33
C GLU A 86 10.86 -0.92 19.21
N ALA A 87 11.14 0.05 20.08
CA ALA A 87 10.54 1.39 20.01
C ALA A 87 10.89 2.09 18.69
N ARG A 88 12.14 1.97 18.21
CA ARG A 88 12.53 2.52 16.90
C ARG A 88 11.84 1.82 15.74
N GLU A 89 11.68 0.50 15.81
CA GLU A 89 10.97 -0.28 14.80
C GLU A 89 9.49 0.12 14.75
N GLN A 90 8.85 0.25 15.92
CA GLN A 90 7.46 0.74 16.03
C GLN A 90 7.30 2.17 15.51
N ASP A 91 8.19 3.08 15.87
CA ASP A 91 8.16 4.46 15.38
C ASP A 91 8.30 4.51 13.84
N GLN A 92 9.16 3.65 13.27
CA GLN A 92 9.31 3.53 11.81
C GLN A 92 8.06 2.97 11.15
N GLU A 93 7.44 1.93 11.73
CA GLU A 93 6.19 1.35 11.26
C GLU A 93 5.05 2.38 11.29
N GLU A 94 4.87 3.10 12.40
CA GLU A 94 3.81 4.11 12.54
C GLU A 94 4.03 5.28 11.57
N GLN A 95 5.27 5.70 11.35
CA GLN A 95 5.59 6.71 10.34
C GLN A 95 5.25 6.23 8.92
N ALA A 96 5.54 4.97 8.60
CA ALA A 96 5.20 4.38 7.30
C ALA A 96 3.68 4.29 7.11
N GLU A 97 2.94 3.88 8.14
CA GLU A 97 1.47 3.82 8.09
C GLU A 97 0.84 5.21 7.92
N ARG A 98 1.32 6.22 8.67
CA ARG A 98 0.86 7.61 8.52
C ARG A 98 1.15 8.16 7.14
N ALA A 99 2.32 7.85 6.57
CA ALA A 99 2.68 8.27 5.22
C ALA A 99 1.76 7.62 4.16
N LEU A 100 1.50 6.32 4.29
CA LEU A 100 0.58 5.60 3.40
C LEU A 100 -0.85 6.19 3.50
N ARG A 101 -1.31 6.47 4.72
CA ARG A 101 -2.62 7.08 4.94
C ARG A 101 -2.71 8.48 4.32
N GLY A 102 -1.69 9.31 4.51
CA GLY A 102 -1.62 10.64 3.90
C GLY A 102 -1.61 10.59 2.37
N GLU A 103 -0.93 9.59 1.80
CA GLU A 103 -0.97 9.33 0.35
C GLU A 103 -2.39 9.00 -0.12
N ILE A 104 -3.08 8.08 0.55
CA ILE A 104 -4.45 7.68 0.21
C ILE A 104 -5.43 8.87 0.30
N GLU A 105 -5.33 9.66 1.37
CA GLU A 105 -6.17 10.85 1.58
C GLU A 105 -5.91 11.94 0.54
N SER A 106 -4.72 11.98 -0.07
CA SER A 106 -4.37 12.94 -1.12
C SER A 106 -4.95 12.58 -2.50
N ILE A 107 -5.41 11.34 -2.70
CA ILE A 107 -5.97 10.90 -3.98
C ILE A 107 -7.35 11.51 -4.17
N PRO A 108 -7.59 12.26 -5.28
CA PRO A 108 -8.90 12.83 -5.56
C PRO A 108 -10.03 11.81 -5.56
N MET A 109 -11.24 12.26 -5.21
CA MET A 109 -12.44 11.42 -5.18
C MET A 109 -13.05 11.18 -6.57
N ASP A 110 -12.59 11.91 -7.57
CA ASP A 110 -13.08 11.81 -8.94
C ASP A 110 -12.70 10.46 -9.57
N THR A 111 -13.48 10.03 -10.55
CA THR A 111 -13.14 8.87 -11.39
C THR A 111 -11.82 9.11 -12.11
N GLY A 112 -10.93 8.12 -12.09
CA GLY A 112 -9.66 8.24 -12.77
C GLY A 112 -8.61 7.22 -12.37
N ALA A 113 -7.53 7.24 -13.15
CA ALA A 113 -6.27 6.58 -12.83
C ALA A 113 -5.29 7.59 -12.24
N TYR A 114 -4.65 7.21 -11.14
CA TYR A 114 -3.72 8.03 -10.39
C TYR A 114 -2.41 7.27 -10.19
N TYR A 115 -1.29 7.98 -10.24
CA TYR A 115 0.03 7.42 -10.07
C TYR A 115 0.88 8.32 -9.18
N ASN A 116 1.60 7.74 -8.24
CA ASN A 116 2.46 8.48 -7.33
C ASN A 116 3.84 8.71 -7.99
N VAL A 117 4.18 9.97 -8.22
CA VAL A 117 5.51 10.40 -8.69
C VAL A 117 6.23 11.08 -7.52
N ASN A 118 7.13 10.35 -6.85
CA ASN A 118 7.98 10.87 -5.76
C ASN A 118 7.20 11.56 -4.62
N GLY A 119 6.11 10.96 -4.17
CA GLY A 119 5.23 11.48 -3.12
C GLY A 119 4.12 12.41 -3.64
N GLN A 120 4.07 12.72 -4.93
CA GLN A 120 3.01 13.52 -5.53
C GLN A 120 2.08 12.64 -6.37
N VAL A 121 0.82 12.51 -5.95
CA VAL A 121 -0.22 11.85 -6.73
C VAL A 121 -0.55 12.68 -7.97
N LYS A 122 -0.37 12.09 -9.15
CA LYS A 122 -0.76 12.68 -10.44
C LYS A 122 -1.86 11.85 -11.08
N GLN A 123 -2.90 12.53 -11.57
CA GLN A 123 -3.93 11.90 -12.38
C GLN A 123 -3.44 11.71 -13.82
N LEU A 124 -3.73 10.55 -14.41
CA LEU A 124 -3.50 10.31 -15.83
C LEU A 124 -4.61 10.99 -16.64
N GLU A 125 -4.27 11.52 -17.82
CA GLU A 125 -5.27 12.05 -18.75
C GLU A 125 -6.11 10.91 -19.33
N ALA A 126 -7.44 11.08 -19.36
CA ALA A 126 -8.30 10.13 -20.06
C ALA A 126 -8.08 10.24 -21.57
N ALA A 127 -7.88 9.10 -22.22
CA ALA A 127 -7.63 8.99 -23.65
C ALA A 127 -8.94 8.82 -24.42
N SER A 128 -9.16 9.66 -25.44
CA SER A 128 -10.25 9.45 -26.39
C SER A 128 -9.96 8.26 -27.30
N TYR A 129 -10.91 7.35 -27.45
CA TYR A 129 -10.81 6.22 -28.38
C TYR A 129 -11.78 6.35 -29.56
N GLN A 130 -11.49 5.60 -30.62
CA GLN A 130 -12.35 5.46 -31.79
C GLN A 130 -12.47 3.99 -32.17
N VAL A 131 -13.70 3.55 -32.50
CA VAL A 131 -13.96 2.21 -33.02
C VAL A 131 -13.89 2.23 -34.55
N ILE A 132 -12.85 1.62 -35.12
CA ILE A 132 -12.63 1.59 -36.57
C ILE A 132 -13.02 0.21 -37.12
N THR A 133 -14.00 0.17 -38.02
CA THR A 133 -14.44 -1.06 -38.70
C THR A 133 -13.71 -1.31 -40.02
N ASN A 134 -13.43 -2.57 -40.35
CA ASN A 134 -12.71 -2.92 -41.58
C ASN A 134 -13.65 -2.93 -42.80
N LYS A 135 -13.65 -1.83 -43.56
CA LYS A 135 -14.48 -1.62 -44.76
C LYS A 135 -14.32 -2.72 -45.83
N LYS A 136 -13.12 -3.29 -46.03
CA LYS A 136 -12.89 -4.36 -47.04
C LYS A 136 -13.61 -5.67 -46.69
N ARG A 137 -13.73 -6.00 -45.41
CA ARG A 137 -14.49 -7.18 -44.97
C ARG A 137 -15.99 -6.91 -44.90
N GLN A 138 -16.38 -5.66 -44.66
CA GLN A 138 -17.77 -5.22 -44.74
C GLN A 138 -18.31 -5.32 -46.17
N THR A 139 -17.53 -4.94 -47.18
CA THR A 139 -17.91 -5.13 -48.59
C THR A 139 -17.98 -6.62 -48.97
N LEU A 140 -17.09 -7.47 -48.45
CA LEU A 140 -17.16 -8.92 -48.67
C LEU A 140 -18.41 -9.55 -48.03
N LYS A 141 -18.86 -9.04 -46.87
CA LYS A 141 -20.14 -9.43 -46.26
C LYS A 141 -21.34 -9.09 -47.16
N LEU A 142 -21.33 -7.91 -47.79
CA LEU A 142 -22.41 -7.45 -48.69
C LEU A 142 -22.50 -8.25 -50.00
N LEU A 143 -21.37 -8.79 -50.48
CA LEU A 143 -21.29 -9.49 -51.76
C LEU A 143 -21.52 -11.01 -51.67
N SER A 144 -21.59 -11.58 -50.46
CA SER A 144 -21.83 -13.01 -50.25
C SER A 144 -23.32 -13.26 -49.93
N PRO A 145 -24.01 -14.17 -50.65
CA PRO A 145 -25.40 -14.50 -50.37
C PRO A 145 -25.60 -15.23 -49.04
N VAL A 146 -24.52 -15.74 -48.42
CA VAL A 146 -24.55 -16.36 -47.09
C VAL A 146 -23.60 -15.60 -46.14
N PRO A 147 -24.08 -15.12 -44.98
CA PRO A 147 -23.29 -14.28 -44.08
C PRO A 147 -22.36 -15.13 -43.20
N LEU A 148 -21.29 -15.69 -43.78
CA LEU A 148 -20.35 -16.58 -43.07
C LEU A 148 -19.11 -15.88 -42.50
N ILE A 149 -18.81 -14.65 -42.94
CA ILE A 149 -17.55 -13.96 -42.59
C ILE A 149 -17.77 -13.08 -41.36
N PRO A 150 -17.00 -13.24 -40.26
CA PRO A 150 -17.07 -12.35 -39.11
C PRO A 150 -16.64 -10.92 -39.43
N GLY A 151 -17.33 -9.95 -38.81
CA GLY A 151 -16.94 -8.54 -38.84
C GLY A 151 -15.70 -8.32 -37.99
N ARG A 152 -14.93 -7.27 -38.29
CA ARG A 152 -13.82 -6.84 -37.44
C ARG A 152 -13.86 -5.34 -37.20
N ALA A 153 -13.73 -4.96 -35.95
CA ALA A 153 -13.46 -3.61 -35.50
C ALA A 153 -12.19 -3.58 -34.65
N SER A 154 -11.59 -2.40 -34.53
CA SER A 154 -10.47 -2.16 -33.62
C SER A 154 -10.77 -0.91 -32.82
N VAL A 155 -10.56 -0.96 -31.51
CA VAL A 155 -10.58 0.22 -30.65
C VAL A 155 -9.19 0.84 -30.68
N VAL A 156 -9.13 2.12 -31.03
CA VAL A 156 -7.89 2.83 -31.32
C VAL A 156 -7.83 4.15 -30.59
N ILE A 157 -6.70 4.42 -29.94
CA ILE A 157 -6.33 5.72 -29.39
C ILE A 157 -5.45 6.43 -30.43
N GLN A 158 -5.68 7.73 -30.64
CA GLN A 158 -4.86 8.53 -31.53
C GLN A 158 -3.51 8.88 -30.89
N GLY A 159 -2.47 9.02 -31.72
CA GLY A 159 -1.12 9.33 -31.26
C GLY A 159 -0.22 8.09 -31.20
N GLU A 160 1.08 8.33 -31.44
CA GLU A 160 2.09 7.29 -31.57
C GLU A 160 2.54 6.74 -30.21
N HIS A 161 2.53 7.60 -29.18
CA HIS A 161 2.98 7.30 -27.82
C HIS A 161 2.07 7.93 -26.77
N ALA A 162 2.02 7.31 -25.59
CA ALA A 162 1.37 7.88 -24.43
C ALA A 162 2.13 9.12 -23.96
N LYS A 163 1.40 10.12 -23.44
CA LYS A 163 2.04 11.30 -22.83
C LYS A 163 2.61 10.98 -21.45
N PHE A 164 1.98 10.04 -20.73
CA PHE A 164 2.38 9.65 -19.39
C PHE A 164 3.37 8.49 -19.48
N VAL A 165 4.57 8.65 -18.93
CA VAL A 165 5.64 7.64 -18.95
C VAL A 165 5.95 7.21 -17.53
N VAL A 166 6.00 5.90 -17.30
CA VAL A 166 6.43 5.28 -16.05
C VAL A 166 7.77 4.58 -16.26
N HIS A 167 8.60 4.63 -15.22
CA HIS A 167 9.94 4.04 -15.24
C HIS A 167 10.11 2.83 -14.33
N ASP A 168 9.13 2.58 -13.48
CA ASP A 168 9.03 1.37 -12.65
C ASP A 168 8.55 0.19 -13.51
N GLU A 169 9.21 -0.95 -13.38
CA GLU A 169 8.83 -2.20 -14.07
C GLU A 169 7.54 -2.81 -13.53
N ARG A 170 7.14 -2.46 -12.29
CA ARG A 170 5.85 -2.85 -11.68
C ARG A 170 5.10 -1.61 -11.19
N PRO A 171 4.63 -0.75 -12.12
CA PRO A 171 3.98 0.49 -11.73
C PRO A 171 2.73 0.20 -10.91
N THR A 172 2.62 0.89 -9.78
CA THR A 172 1.46 0.84 -8.90
C THR A 172 0.54 2.01 -9.18
N PHE A 173 -0.68 1.72 -9.63
CA PHE A 173 -1.72 2.71 -9.87
C PHE A 173 -2.74 2.68 -8.75
N TYR A 174 -3.31 3.84 -8.45
CA TYR A 174 -4.58 3.94 -7.73
C TYR A 174 -5.68 4.23 -8.74
N PHE A 175 -6.82 3.56 -8.59
CA PHE A 175 -7.88 3.59 -9.57
C PHE A 175 -9.22 3.78 -8.89
N ARG A 176 -10.01 4.74 -9.40
CA ARG A 176 -11.41 4.93 -9.04
C ARG A 176 -12.25 4.72 -10.30
N PRO A 177 -12.94 3.58 -10.45
CA PRO A 177 -13.78 3.36 -11.60
C PRO A 177 -15.04 4.23 -11.55
N GLU A 178 -15.63 4.55 -12.70
CA GLU A 178 -16.89 5.29 -12.83
C GLU A 178 -18.07 4.44 -12.36
N LYS A 179 -18.12 3.21 -12.86
CA LYS A 179 -19.06 2.16 -12.49
C LYS A 179 -18.28 1.06 -11.77
N GLN A 180 -18.89 0.35 -10.83
CA GLN A 180 -18.24 -0.84 -10.23
C GLN A 180 -18.26 -2.04 -11.20
N GLU A 181 -17.77 -1.81 -12.42
CA GLU A 181 -17.63 -2.77 -13.51
C GLU A 181 -16.21 -3.35 -13.53
N ARG A 182 -15.85 -4.03 -14.63
CA ARG A 182 -14.54 -4.66 -14.78
C ARG A 182 -13.51 -3.63 -15.18
N PHE A 183 -12.32 -3.75 -14.63
CA PHE A 183 -11.17 -2.94 -15.01
C PHE A 183 -9.88 -3.74 -14.98
N GLY A 184 -8.86 -3.23 -15.67
CA GLY A 184 -7.54 -3.85 -15.69
C GLY A 184 -6.53 -3.10 -16.55
N ILE A 185 -5.31 -3.62 -16.59
CA ILE A 185 -4.25 -3.12 -17.46
C ILE A 185 -4.23 -3.97 -18.73
N VAL A 186 -4.14 -3.32 -19.89
CA VAL A 186 -3.98 -3.97 -21.19
C VAL A 186 -2.72 -3.48 -21.89
N ARG A 187 -2.05 -4.36 -22.64
CA ARG A 187 -0.96 -3.98 -23.54
C ARG A 187 -1.54 -3.40 -24.82
N VAL A 188 -1.18 -2.15 -25.10
CA VAL A 188 -1.63 -1.43 -26.29
C VAL A 188 -0.64 -1.69 -27.42
N THR A 189 -1.14 -1.97 -28.62
CA THR A 189 -0.30 -2.29 -29.78
C THR A 189 -0.10 -1.07 -30.66
N PRO A 190 1.12 -0.51 -30.78
CA PRO A 190 1.40 0.62 -31.65
C PRO A 190 1.14 0.29 -33.13
N LYS A 191 0.61 1.27 -33.85
CA LYS A 191 0.47 1.31 -35.32
C LYS A 191 0.86 2.70 -35.80
N LYS A 192 0.93 2.86 -37.13
CA LYS A 192 1.24 4.16 -37.75
C LYS A 192 0.24 5.23 -37.27
N ASN A 193 0.74 6.21 -36.50
CA ASN A 193 0.00 7.35 -35.92
C ASN A 193 -1.15 7.01 -34.96
N ALA A 194 -1.27 5.75 -34.52
CA ALA A 194 -2.38 5.33 -33.67
C ALA A 194 -2.02 4.06 -32.89
N ARG A 195 -2.73 3.80 -31.79
CA ARG A 195 -2.43 2.70 -30.88
C ARG A 195 -3.69 1.87 -30.63
N VAL A 196 -3.61 0.55 -30.84
CA VAL A 196 -4.75 -0.37 -30.75
C VAL A 196 -4.88 -0.93 -29.34
N VAL A 197 -6.01 -0.69 -28.69
CA VAL A 197 -6.32 -1.17 -27.32
C VAL A 197 -6.83 -2.60 -27.37
N GLU A 198 -7.79 -2.86 -28.26
CA GLU A 198 -8.42 -4.18 -28.44
C GLU A 198 -8.92 -4.35 -29.88
N ASN A 199 -9.10 -5.60 -30.29
CA ASN A 199 -9.75 -5.95 -31.54
C ASN A 199 -11.07 -6.68 -31.25
N VAL A 200 -12.13 -6.31 -31.96
CA VAL A 200 -13.45 -6.89 -31.77
C VAL A 200 -13.83 -7.71 -33.00
N SER A 201 -14.19 -8.97 -32.78
CA SER A 201 -14.73 -9.87 -33.80
C SER A 201 -16.24 -9.98 -33.63
N ILE A 202 -17.00 -9.74 -34.70
CA ILE A 202 -18.47 -9.67 -34.66
C ILE A 202 -19.05 -10.84 -35.44
N VAL A 203 -19.76 -11.74 -34.74
CA VAL A 203 -20.39 -12.92 -35.34
C VAL A 203 -21.55 -12.48 -36.23
N PRO A 204 -21.62 -12.98 -37.48
CA PRO A 204 -22.72 -12.65 -38.37
C PRO A 204 -24.05 -13.22 -37.86
N VAL A 205 -25.16 -12.55 -38.18
CA VAL A 205 -26.55 -12.91 -37.79
C VAL A 205 -26.86 -12.66 -36.31
N SER A 206 -26.05 -13.19 -35.37
CA SER A 206 -26.27 -12.99 -33.93
C SER A 206 -25.82 -11.62 -33.41
N ASN A 207 -24.88 -10.97 -34.10
CA ASN A 207 -24.21 -9.73 -33.67
C ASN A 207 -23.42 -9.83 -32.35
N GLU A 208 -23.21 -11.04 -31.83
CA GLU A 208 -22.33 -11.27 -30.68
C GLU A 208 -20.91 -10.79 -30.98
N SER A 209 -20.31 -10.13 -30.01
CA SER A 209 -18.94 -9.62 -30.09
C SER A 209 -17.99 -10.40 -29.21
N PHE A 210 -16.78 -10.60 -29.74
CA PHE A 210 -15.66 -11.21 -29.05
C PHE A 210 -14.49 -10.24 -29.05
N GLU A 211 -14.06 -9.86 -27.86
CA GLU A 211 -13.03 -8.87 -27.63
C GLU A 211 -11.68 -9.56 -27.42
N ASP A 212 -10.74 -9.30 -28.32
CA ASP A 212 -9.36 -9.74 -28.26
C ASP A 212 -8.52 -8.59 -27.69
N ARG A 213 -8.42 -8.59 -26.35
CA ARG A 213 -7.66 -7.66 -25.53
C ARG A 213 -6.41 -8.36 -24.97
N LYS A 214 -5.25 -7.71 -25.07
CA LYS A 214 -4.00 -8.23 -24.47
C LYS A 214 -3.94 -7.86 -23.00
N GLN A 215 -4.77 -8.52 -22.19
CA GLN A 215 -4.86 -8.24 -20.76
C GLN A 215 -3.57 -8.63 -20.03
N VAL A 216 -3.12 -7.74 -19.14
CA VAL A 216 -1.99 -7.97 -18.25
C VAL A 216 -2.54 -8.57 -16.95
N GLU A 217 -1.86 -9.60 -16.44
CA GLU A 217 -2.13 -10.15 -15.11
C GLU A 217 -1.77 -9.10 -14.05
N VAL A 218 -2.76 -8.71 -13.25
CA VAL A 218 -2.62 -7.65 -12.23
C VAL A 218 -3.14 -8.14 -10.89
N PHE A 219 -2.52 -7.68 -9.81
CA PHE A 219 -3.10 -7.71 -8.48
C PHE A 219 -3.97 -6.47 -8.27
N GLN A 220 -5.04 -6.67 -7.50
CA GLN A 220 -5.98 -5.63 -7.13
C GLN A 220 -6.23 -5.69 -5.64
N GLN A 221 -6.14 -4.55 -4.97
CA GLN A 221 -6.45 -4.41 -3.55
C GLN A 221 -7.37 -3.22 -3.35
N GLN A 222 -8.54 -3.45 -2.78
CA GLN A 222 -9.43 -2.37 -2.36
C GLN A 222 -8.85 -1.70 -1.11
N ILE A 223 -8.61 -0.40 -1.19
CA ILE A 223 -7.97 0.37 -0.12
C ILE A 223 -9.02 1.11 0.71
N ASP A 224 -9.89 1.86 0.05
CA ASP A 224 -10.94 2.62 0.71
C ASP A 224 -12.12 2.89 -0.24
N GLY A 225 -13.32 2.44 0.13
CA GLY A 225 -14.52 2.61 -0.69
C GLY A 225 -14.31 2.13 -2.13
N ASN A 226 -14.41 3.04 -3.11
CA ASN A 226 -14.21 2.75 -4.53
C ASN A 226 -12.74 2.98 -5.00
N LEU A 227 -11.77 3.04 -4.09
CA LEU A 227 -10.36 3.20 -4.42
C LEU A 227 -9.66 1.84 -4.44
N TYR A 228 -9.08 1.50 -5.58
CA TYR A 228 -8.32 0.28 -5.78
C TYR A 228 -6.86 0.60 -6.03
N LYS A 229 -5.96 -0.19 -5.44
CA LYS A 229 -4.55 -0.24 -5.81
C LYS A 229 -4.38 -1.37 -6.82
N VAL A 230 -3.78 -1.08 -7.97
CA VAL A 230 -3.64 -1.99 -9.11
C VAL A 230 -2.19 -2.01 -9.57
N TRP A 231 -1.59 -3.20 -9.67
CA TRP A 231 -0.21 -3.34 -10.12
C TRP A 231 0.01 -4.67 -10.87
N PRO A 232 0.94 -4.74 -11.83
CA PRO A 232 1.25 -5.96 -12.56
C PRO A 232 1.80 -7.07 -11.65
N GLU A 233 1.38 -8.31 -11.90
CA GLU A 233 1.94 -9.49 -11.24
C GLU A 233 3.40 -9.74 -11.65
N LYS A 234 3.68 -9.53 -12.93
CA LYS A 234 5.01 -9.67 -13.56
C LYS A 234 5.54 -8.30 -14.00
N PRO A 235 6.87 -8.09 -14.04
CA PRO A 235 7.44 -6.87 -14.61
C PRO A 235 6.92 -6.64 -16.02
N LEU A 236 6.55 -5.40 -16.33
CA LEU A 236 6.10 -5.02 -17.66
C LEU A 236 7.26 -5.09 -18.65
N GLU A 237 6.97 -5.45 -19.90
CA GLU A 237 7.92 -5.28 -20.99
C GLU A 237 7.83 -3.84 -21.51
N PRO A 238 8.94 -3.21 -21.94
CA PRO A 238 8.89 -1.88 -22.54
C PRO A 238 7.81 -1.77 -23.62
N GLY A 239 7.03 -0.70 -23.59
CA GLY A 239 5.94 -0.49 -24.54
C GLY A 239 4.76 0.32 -24.00
N GLU A 240 3.68 0.30 -24.77
CA GLU A 240 2.46 1.06 -24.51
C GLU A 240 1.42 0.22 -23.77
N TYR A 241 0.75 0.84 -22.83
CA TYR A 241 -0.25 0.21 -21.96
C TYR A 241 -1.41 1.16 -21.72
N ALA A 242 -2.52 0.61 -21.24
CA ALA A 242 -3.62 1.40 -20.73
C ALA A 242 -4.24 0.72 -19.52
N LEU A 243 -4.56 1.52 -18.51
CA LEU A 243 -5.54 1.14 -17.50
C LEU A 243 -6.91 1.47 -18.06
N MET A 244 -7.83 0.52 -18.02
CA MET A 244 -9.16 0.71 -18.59
C MET A 244 -10.25 0.10 -17.74
N GLU A 245 -11.41 0.74 -17.79
CA GLU A 245 -12.69 0.23 -17.31
C GLU A 245 -13.54 -0.15 -18.52
N PHE A 246 -14.23 -1.28 -18.41
CA PHE A 246 -15.00 -1.84 -19.52
C PHE A 246 -16.17 -2.70 -19.05
N SER A 247 -17.23 -2.65 -19.85
CA SER A 247 -18.41 -3.48 -19.69
C SER A 247 -18.28 -4.76 -20.52
N ASP A 248 -18.55 -5.93 -19.93
CA ASP A 248 -18.60 -7.22 -20.66
C ASP A 248 -20.05 -7.50 -21.10
N THR A 249 -20.55 -6.71 -22.06
CA THR A 249 -21.95 -6.76 -22.52
C THR A 249 -22.18 -7.83 -23.60
N GLY A 250 -21.12 -8.20 -24.34
CA GLY A 250 -21.19 -9.10 -25.48
C GLY A 250 -21.85 -8.49 -26.73
N ASP A 251 -22.32 -7.24 -26.68
CA ASP A 251 -22.96 -6.56 -27.82
C ASP A 251 -21.97 -5.62 -28.53
N ALA A 252 -21.75 -5.86 -29.82
CA ALA A 252 -20.81 -5.09 -30.64
C ALA A 252 -21.16 -3.60 -30.79
N LYS A 253 -22.38 -3.20 -30.42
CA LYS A 253 -22.87 -1.82 -30.54
C LYS A 253 -22.67 -0.99 -29.28
N ASP A 254 -22.44 -1.64 -28.14
CA ASP A 254 -22.41 -1.01 -26.81
C ASP A 254 -21.02 -1.16 -26.18
N ILE A 255 -19.98 -0.75 -26.92
CA ILE A 255 -18.59 -0.71 -26.43
C ILE A 255 -18.38 0.59 -25.65
N GLU A 256 -18.62 0.54 -24.34
CA GLU A 256 -18.35 1.62 -23.40
C GLU A 256 -17.01 1.37 -22.68
N LEU A 257 -16.02 2.20 -22.96
CA LEU A 257 -14.68 2.09 -22.37
C LEU A 257 -14.27 3.43 -21.75
N LEU A 258 -13.63 3.38 -20.59
CA LEU A 258 -12.81 4.47 -20.11
C LEU A 258 -11.35 4.04 -20.14
N VAL A 259 -10.48 4.88 -20.69
CA VAL A 259 -9.10 4.50 -21.00
C VAL A 259 -8.14 5.57 -20.51
N TRP A 260 -7.12 5.17 -19.77
CA TRP A 260 -6.00 6.00 -19.34
C TRP A 260 -4.70 5.35 -19.80
N ASP A 261 -4.05 5.94 -20.80
CA ASP A 261 -2.88 5.37 -21.43
C ASP A 261 -1.57 5.80 -20.76
N PHE A 262 -0.59 4.90 -20.76
CA PHE A 262 0.76 5.15 -20.28
C PHE A 262 1.78 4.32 -21.04
N ALA A 263 3.02 4.78 -21.09
CA ALA A 263 4.15 4.04 -21.61
C ALA A 263 5.04 3.58 -20.47
N TYR A 264 5.52 2.34 -20.53
CA TYR A 264 6.61 1.88 -19.67
C TYR A 264 7.92 1.96 -20.45
N GLU A 265 8.83 2.79 -19.94
CA GLU A 265 10.19 2.91 -20.44
C GLU A 265 11.17 2.69 -19.28
N PRO A 266 12.08 1.70 -19.37
CA PRO A 266 13.03 1.46 -18.30
C PRO A 266 13.88 2.71 -18.04
N GLY A 267 13.98 3.10 -16.77
CA GLY A 267 14.80 4.25 -16.37
C GLY A 267 16.26 4.08 -16.83
N LYS A 268 16.88 5.17 -17.29
CA LYS A 268 18.32 5.17 -17.55
C LYS A 268 19.04 4.90 -16.21
N ARG A 269 19.76 3.78 -16.14
CA ARG A 269 20.69 3.48 -15.04
C ARG A 269 21.81 4.52 -14.97
#